data_AF-A0AAN6Z4R6-F1
#
_entry.id   AF-A0AAN6Z4R6-F1
#
_cell.length_a   1.000
_cell.length_b   1.000
_cell.length_c   1.000
_cell.angle_alpha   90.00
_cell.angle_beta   90.00
_cell.angle_gamma   90.00
#
_symmetry.space_group_name_H-M   'P 1'
#
loop_
_entity.id
_entity.type
_entity.pdbx_description
1 polymer ?
#
loop_
_entity_poly.entity_id
_entity_poly.type
_entity_poly.pdbx_seq_one_letter_code
_entity_poly.pdbx_strand_id
1 'polypeptide(L)'
;MAAQNNRNICRYDLCMASFTSNEELVNHIALSHAGDDLACRDCGLKCISKATLARHRGTHGEGERHACFIEGCNEEFPRRDSLGNHLLSKHEDYLKEAVSLYETYCHMLNIQVSATTITDNGGGNSQNNGW
;
A
#
# COMPACT_ATOMS: atom_id res chain seq x y z
N MET A 1 32.88 -1.97 25.86
CA MET A 1 31.59 -2.67 25.70
C MET A 1 31.21 -2.60 24.22
N ALA A 2 31.39 -3.68 23.46
CA ALA A 2 31.01 -3.72 22.05
C ALA A 2 29.97 -4.83 21.87
N ALA A 3 28.71 -4.45 21.95
CA ALA A 3 27.60 -5.30 21.57
C ALA A 3 26.88 -4.60 20.41
N GLN A 4 27.03 -5.13 19.19
CA GLN A 4 25.88 -5.50 18.39
C GLN A 4 26.30 -6.46 17.27
N ASN A 5 25.66 -7.62 17.30
CA ASN A 5 25.85 -8.81 16.49
C ASN A 5 25.08 -8.67 15.15
N ASN A 6 25.80 -8.36 14.06
CA ASN A 6 25.24 -8.18 12.70
C ASN A 6 24.87 -9.53 12.06
N ARG A 7 23.59 -9.89 12.06
CA ARG A 7 23.06 -11.14 11.47
C ARG A 7 22.22 -10.96 10.18
N ASN A 8 22.37 -9.87 9.44
CA ASN A 8 21.59 -9.61 8.22
C ASN A 8 22.48 -9.45 6.97
N ILE A 9 23.35 -10.42 6.70
CA ILE A 9 24.25 -10.44 5.54
C ILE A 9 23.74 -11.45 4.51
N CYS A 10 23.72 -11.07 3.22
CA CYS A 10 23.38 -11.98 2.14
C CYS A 10 24.48 -13.03 1.96
N ARG A 11 24.10 -14.30 1.87
CA ARG A 11 25.02 -15.45 1.76
C ARG A 11 25.03 -16.10 0.38
N TYR A 12 24.38 -15.47 -0.60
CA TYR A 12 24.47 -15.93 -1.99
C TYR A 12 25.88 -15.71 -2.53
N ASP A 13 26.32 -16.63 -3.38
CA ASP A 13 27.65 -16.57 -3.97
C ASP A 13 27.85 -15.25 -4.73
N LEU A 14 29.00 -14.61 -4.52
CA LEU A 14 29.35 -13.28 -5.04
C LEU A 14 28.42 -12.12 -4.63
N CYS A 15 27.50 -12.31 -3.68
CA CYS A 15 26.68 -11.24 -3.12
C CYS A 15 27.28 -10.71 -1.81
N MET A 16 27.67 -9.43 -1.80
CA MET A 16 28.27 -8.77 -0.63
C MET A 16 27.30 -7.84 0.11
N ALA A 17 25.99 -7.95 -0.16
CA ALA A 17 24.98 -7.08 0.42
C ALA A 17 24.76 -7.37 1.92
N SER A 18 24.66 -6.31 2.72
CA SER A 18 24.36 -6.39 4.15
C SER A 18 23.28 -5.38 4.51
N PHE A 19 22.42 -5.74 5.45
CA PHE A 19 21.21 -5.00 5.77
C PHE A 19 21.12 -4.70 7.26
N THR A 20 20.29 -3.72 7.60
CA THR A 20 20.09 -3.32 8.99
C THR A 20 19.00 -4.16 9.66
N SER A 21 18.03 -4.63 8.88
CA SER A 21 16.94 -5.50 9.34
C SER A 21 16.92 -6.85 8.61
N ASN A 22 16.24 -7.82 9.23
CA ASN A 22 16.05 -9.14 8.61
C ASN A 22 15.08 -9.06 7.41
N GLU A 23 14.07 -8.19 7.50
CA GLU A 23 13.09 -7.94 6.43
C GLU A 23 13.78 -7.43 5.16
N GLU A 24 14.71 -6.48 5.30
CA GLU A 24 15.51 -5.98 4.18
C GLU A 24 16.34 -7.08 3.50
N LEU A 25 16.96 -7.97 4.29
CA LEU A 25 17.71 -9.11 3.76
C LEU A 25 16.79 -10.09 3.00
N VAL A 26 15.61 -10.40 3.55
CA VAL A 26 14.63 -11.29 2.91
C VAL A 26 14.13 -10.68 1.59
N ASN A 27 13.80 -9.38 1.58
CA ASN A 27 13.37 -8.67 0.37
C ASN A 27 14.47 -8.64 -0.69
N HIS A 28 15.72 -8.39 -0.29
CA HIS A 28 16.86 -8.46 -1.21
C HIS A 28 17.01 -9.84 -1.83
N ILE A 29 16.95 -10.90 -1.04
CA ILE A 29 17.01 -12.27 -1.56
C ILE A 29 15.86 -12.52 -2.54
N ALA A 30 14.64 -12.08 -2.21
CA ALA A 30 13.47 -12.24 -3.07
C ALA A 30 13.60 -11.50 -4.41
N LEU A 31 14.26 -10.34 -4.44
CA LEU A 31 14.39 -9.54 -5.66
C LEU A 31 15.61 -9.90 -6.51
N SER A 32 16.74 -10.17 -5.87
CA SER A 32 18.04 -10.34 -6.53
C SER A 32 18.41 -11.79 -6.76
N HIS A 33 17.87 -12.72 -5.98
CA HIS A 33 18.29 -14.12 -6.00
C HIS A 33 17.14 -15.12 -6.20
N ALA A 34 15.88 -14.72 -5.99
CA ALA A 34 14.75 -15.54 -6.42
C ALA A 34 14.59 -15.49 -7.94
N GLY A 35 14.08 -16.60 -8.49
CA GLY A 35 13.82 -16.73 -9.93
C GLY A 35 12.73 -15.79 -10.45
N ASP A 36 12.35 -15.95 -11.71
CA ASP A 36 11.42 -15.05 -12.41
C ASP A 36 9.94 -15.21 -12.01
N ASP A 37 9.64 -16.06 -11.03
CA ASP A 37 8.28 -16.27 -10.50
C ASP A 37 7.62 -15.00 -9.93
N LEU A 38 8.43 -13.99 -9.60
CA LEU A 38 7.97 -12.70 -9.09
C LEU A 38 8.13 -11.55 -10.10
N ALA A 39 8.53 -11.85 -11.33
CA ALA A 39 8.65 -10.86 -12.40
C ALA A 39 7.30 -10.66 -13.12
N CYS A 40 6.97 -9.41 -13.41
CA CYS A 40 5.86 -9.07 -14.30
C CYS A 40 6.19 -9.49 -15.73
N ARG A 41 5.25 -10.16 -16.40
CA ARG A 41 5.47 -10.64 -17.78
C ARG A 41 5.42 -9.52 -18.81
N ASP A 42 4.69 -8.44 -18.51
CA ASP A 42 4.48 -7.34 -19.44
C ASP A 42 5.62 -6.31 -19.40
N CYS A 43 6.24 -6.10 -18.24
CA CYS A 43 7.30 -5.09 -18.07
C CYS A 43 8.60 -5.60 -17.43
N GLY A 44 8.67 -6.87 -17.01
CA GLY A 44 9.86 -7.46 -16.38
C GLY A 44 10.12 -7.03 -14.94
N LEU A 45 9.27 -6.20 -14.34
CA LEU A 45 9.46 -5.69 -12.98
C LEU A 45 9.39 -6.82 -11.95
N LYS A 46 10.45 -6.98 -11.15
CA LYS A 46 10.49 -7.94 -10.03
C LYS A 46 9.81 -7.36 -8.80
N CYS A 47 8.90 -8.13 -8.23
CA CYS A 47 8.18 -7.78 -7.01
C CYS A 47 8.68 -8.62 -5.82
N ILE A 48 8.58 -8.10 -4.60
CA ILE A 48 9.00 -8.84 -3.38
C ILE A 48 8.06 -10.01 -3.03
N SER A 49 6.84 -10.02 -3.59
CA SER A 49 5.84 -11.04 -3.29
C SER A 49 4.82 -11.19 -4.43
N LYS A 50 4.13 -12.34 -4.45
CA LYS A 50 3.02 -12.59 -5.39
C LYS A 50 1.87 -11.60 -5.22
N ALA A 51 1.58 -11.17 -3.98
CA ALA A 51 0.55 -10.17 -3.72
C ALA A 51 0.93 -8.80 -4.29
N THR A 52 2.19 -8.39 -4.12
CA THR A 52 2.71 -7.16 -4.72
C THR A 52 2.68 -7.22 -6.24
N LEU A 53 3.00 -8.38 -6.83
CA LEU A 53 2.92 -8.60 -8.27
C LEU A 53 1.47 -8.52 -8.79
N ALA A 54 0.51 -9.15 -8.12
CA ALA A 54 -0.90 -9.07 -8.47
C ALA A 54 -1.41 -7.61 -8.43
N ARG A 55 -1.02 -6.85 -7.39
CA ARG A 55 -1.34 -5.42 -7.30
C ARG A 55 -0.67 -4.60 -8.40
N HIS A 56 0.59 -4.89 -8.71
CA HIS A 56 1.32 -4.23 -9.79
C HIS A 56 0.65 -4.44 -11.15
N ARG A 57 0.16 -5.66 -11.44
CA ARG A 57 -0.59 -5.94 -12.68
C ARG A 57 -1.84 -5.06 -12.84
N GLY A 58 -2.45 -4.64 -11.74
CA GLY A 58 -3.50 -3.61 -11.74
C GLY A 58 -3.11 -2.30 -12.42
N THR A 59 -1.81 -1.94 -12.42
CA THR A 59 -1.30 -0.74 -13.12
C THR A 59 -1.28 -0.90 -14.64
N HIS A 60 -1.15 -2.12 -15.13
CA HIS A 60 -1.34 -2.46 -16.54
C HIS A 60 -2.83 -2.54 -16.93
N GLY A 61 -3.72 -2.31 -15.97
CA GLY A 61 -5.16 -2.43 -16.15
C GLY A 61 -5.70 -3.84 -16.01
N GLU A 62 -4.86 -4.78 -15.57
CA GLU A 62 -5.28 -6.14 -15.27
C GLU A 62 -5.75 -6.21 -13.81
N GLY A 63 -7.07 -6.21 -13.60
CA GLY A 63 -7.64 -6.36 -12.26
C GLY A 63 -8.98 -5.65 -12.10
N GLU A 64 -9.63 -5.92 -10.97
CA GLU A 64 -10.83 -5.20 -10.55
C GLU A 64 -10.45 -3.75 -10.24
N ARG A 65 -11.18 -2.80 -10.83
CA ARG A 65 -11.03 -1.37 -10.58
C ARG A 65 -12.07 -0.93 -9.56
N HIS A 66 -11.75 0.12 -8.84
CA HIS A 66 -12.62 0.75 -7.86
C HIS A 66 -13.17 2.04 -8.45
N ALA A 67 -14.41 1.98 -8.93
CA ALA A 67 -15.14 3.14 -9.41
C ALA A 67 -15.52 4.08 -8.27
N CYS A 68 -15.52 5.38 -8.55
CA CYS A 68 -16.15 6.36 -7.68
C CYS A 68 -17.66 6.10 -7.61
N PHE A 69 -18.23 6.14 -6.41
CA PHE A 69 -19.67 5.90 -6.18
C PHE A 69 -20.52 7.17 -6.26
N ILE A 70 -19.89 8.33 -6.51
CA ILE A 70 -20.57 9.62 -6.53
C ILE A 70 -21.17 9.83 -7.91
N GLU A 71 -22.48 10.07 -7.95
CA GLU A 71 -23.24 10.31 -9.16
C GLU A 71 -22.61 11.43 -10.00
N GLY A 72 -22.35 11.14 -11.28
CA GLY A 72 -21.68 12.06 -12.20
C GLY A 72 -20.14 11.98 -12.21
N CYS A 73 -19.53 11.17 -11.33
CA CYS A 73 -18.10 10.86 -11.39
C CYS A 73 -17.88 9.46 -11.98
N ASN A 74 -17.17 9.40 -13.12
CA ASN A 74 -16.85 8.13 -13.81
C ASN A 74 -15.37 7.73 -13.64
N GLU A 75 -14.67 8.27 -12.63
CA GLU A 75 -13.28 7.91 -12.39
C GLU A 75 -13.16 6.53 -11.73
N GLU A 76 -12.20 5.74 -12.22
CA GLU A 76 -11.93 4.38 -11.75
C GLU A 76 -10.45 4.24 -11.35
N PHE A 77 -10.21 3.57 -10.23
CA PHE A 77 -8.87 3.47 -9.65
C PHE A 77 -8.42 2.03 -9.51
N PRO A 78 -7.14 1.72 -9.75
CA PRO A 78 -6.61 0.36 -9.59
C PRO A 78 -6.48 -0.07 -8.11
N ARG A 79 -6.64 0.86 -7.15
CA ARG A 79 -6.52 0.58 -5.72
C ARG A 79 -7.45 1.42 -4.86
N ARG A 80 -7.82 0.90 -3.69
CA ARG A 80 -8.70 1.57 -2.71
C ARG A 80 -8.12 2.86 -2.13
N ASP A 81 -6.83 2.89 -1.82
CA ASP A 81 -6.14 4.10 -1.35
C ASP A 81 -6.19 5.22 -2.39
N SER A 82 -6.05 4.86 -3.66
CA SER A 82 -6.15 5.82 -4.77
C SER A 82 -7.56 6.39 -4.91
N LEU A 83 -8.60 5.55 -4.78
CA LEU A 83 -9.98 6.03 -4.71
C LEU A 83 -10.21 6.91 -3.48
N GLY A 84 -9.70 6.53 -2.31
CA GLY A 84 -9.81 7.33 -1.08
C GLY A 84 -9.21 8.73 -1.23
N ASN A 85 -8.03 8.83 -1.83
CA ASN A 85 -7.39 10.12 -2.13
C ASN A 85 -8.17 10.95 -3.15
N HIS A 86 -8.75 10.30 -4.17
CA HIS A 86 -9.65 10.95 -5.10
C HIS A 86 -10.89 11.52 -4.37
N LEU A 87 -11.55 10.72 -3.52
CA LEU A 87 -12.70 11.18 -2.75
C LEU A 87 -12.33 12.36 -1.84
N LEU A 88 -11.18 12.30 -1.18
CA LEU A 88 -10.73 13.38 -0.29
C LEU A 88 -10.39 14.67 -1.04
N SER A 89 -9.91 14.59 -2.29
CA SER A 89 -9.45 15.76 -3.06
C SER A 89 -10.48 16.33 -4.05
N LYS A 90 -11.39 15.49 -4.55
CA LYS A 90 -12.41 15.86 -5.56
C LYS A 90 -13.82 15.88 -5.01
N HIS A 91 -14.05 15.22 -3.87
CA HIS A 91 -15.37 15.05 -3.28
C HIS A 91 -15.37 15.32 -1.77
N GLU A 92 -14.50 16.23 -1.31
CA GLU A 92 -14.38 16.61 0.11
C GLU A 92 -15.72 17.08 0.68
N ASP A 93 -16.49 17.85 -0.10
CA ASP A 93 -17.79 18.39 0.32
C ASP A 93 -18.80 17.27 0.60
N TYR A 94 -18.83 16.25 -0.25
CA TYR A 94 -19.69 15.07 -0.06
C TYR A 94 -19.32 14.31 1.22
N LEU A 95 -18.03 14.17 1.50
CA LEU A 95 -17.55 13.51 2.72
C LEU A 95 -17.92 14.31 3.98
N LYS A 96 -17.82 15.64 3.95
CA LYS A 96 -18.22 16.50 5.07
C LYS A 96 -19.72 16.40 5.35
N GLU A 97 -20.54 16.40 4.32
CA GLU A 97 -21.99 16.24 4.45
C GLU A 97 -22.34 14.86 5.05
N ALA A 98 -21.73 13.78 4.54
CA ALA A 98 -21.94 12.43 5.05
C ALA A 98 -21.53 12.30 6.52
N VAL A 99 -20.39 12.87 6.91
CA VAL A 99 -19.94 12.88 8.31
C VAL A 99 -20.90 13.67 9.18
N SER A 100 -21.35 14.84 8.74
CA SER A 100 -22.30 15.66 9.49
C SER A 100 -23.63 14.92 9.74
N LEU A 101 -24.15 14.20 8.75
CA LEU A 101 -25.35 13.37 8.88
C LEU A 101 -25.13 12.23 9.87
N TYR A 102 -23.99 11.56 9.79
CA TYR A 102 -23.64 10.47 10.70
C TYR A 102 -23.50 10.94 12.16
N GLU A 103 -22.82 12.06 12.40
CA GLU A 103 -22.70 12.67 13.73
C GLU A 103 -24.08 13.06 14.28
N THR A 104 -24.93 13.66 13.44
CA THR A 104 -26.30 14.03 13.81
C THR A 104 -27.13 12.80 14.18
N TYR A 105 -27.02 11.73 13.40
CA TYR A 105 -27.69 10.45 13.67
C TYR A 105 -27.20 9.80 14.97
N CYS A 106 -25.90 9.77 15.20
CA CYS A 106 -25.31 9.25 16.43
C CYS A 106 -25.77 10.04 17.66
N HIS A 107 -25.83 11.38 17.54
CA HIS A 107 -26.36 12.24 18.59
C HIS A 107 -27.83 11.94 18.91
N MET A 108 -28.68 11.72 17.89
CA MET A 108 -30.09 11.36 18.09
C MET A 108 -30.29 10.00 18.79
N LEU A 109 -29.33 9.08 18.66
CA LEU A 109 -29.38 7.76 19.27
C LEU A 109 -28.59 7.65 20.57
N ASN A 110 -28.07 8.76 21.10
CA ASN A 110 -27.18 8.81 22.26
C ASN A 110 -25.96 7.88 22.13
N ILE A 111 -25.44 7.71 20.91
CA ILE A 111 -24.24 6.92 20.63
C ILE A 111 -23.02 7.83 20.76
N GLN A 112 -22.11 7.48 21.66
CA GLN A 112 -20.82 8.15 21.79
C GLN A 112 -19.91 7.74 20.63
N VAL A 113 -19.67 8.66 19.69
CA VAL A 113 -18.68 8.49 18.63
C VAL A 113 -17.37 9.11 19.11
N SER A 114 -16.33 8.31 19.25
CA SER A 114 -14.98 8.85 19.44
C SER A 114 -14.47 9.28 18.07
N ALA A 115 -14.09 10.54 17.92
CA ALA A 115 -13.38 11.00 16.74
C ALA A 115 -12.02 10.28 16.67
N THR A 116 -11.98 9.14 15.99
CA THR A 116 -10.72 8.60 15.49
C THR A 116 -10.30 9.57 14.40
N THR A 117 -9.36 10.45 14.70
CA THR A 117 -8.53 11.02 13.64
C THR A 117 -8.12 9.83 12.79
N ILE A 118 -8.44 9.87 11.51
CA ILE A 118 -7.76 9.04 10.52
C ILE A 118 -6.33 9.58 10.57
N THR A 119 -5.55 9.17 11.57
CA THR A 119 -4.11 9.16 11.43
C THR A 119 -3.91 8.33 10.19
N ASP A 120 -3.28 8.93 9.20
CA ASP A 120 -2.74 8.28 8.02
C ASP A 120 -2.20 6.91 8.45
N ASN A 121 -3.05 5.89 8.36
CA ASN A 121 -2.60 4.53 8.17
C ASN A 121 -2.31 4.52 6.68
N GLY A 122 -1.24 5.23 6.31
CA GLY A 122 -0.38 4.82 5.23
C GLY A 122 -0.04 3.36 5.49
N GLY A 123 -0.94 2.48 5.07
CA GLY A 123 -0.72 1.08 4.78
C GLY A 123 0.22 1.02 3.58
N GLY A 124 1.41 1.54 3.81
CA GLY A 124 2.56 1.62 2.94
C GLY A 124 3.76 1.23 3.79
N ASN A 125 3.73 0.04 4.40
CA ASN A 125 4.98 -0.71 4.40
C ASN A 125 5.24 -1.12 2.94
N SER A 126 5.82 -0.18 2.22
CA SER A 126 6.75 -0.44 1.16
C SER A 126 7.79 0.66 1.32
N GLN A 127 8.55 0.56 2.41
CA GLN A 127 9.86 1.18 2.43
C GLN A 127 10.57 0.78 1.12
N ASN A 128 11.12 1.80 0.46
CA ASN A 128 12.38 1.74 -0.28
C ASN A 128 12.32 1.02 -1.66
N ASN A 129 12.73 1.56 -2.82
CA ASN A 129 13.38 2.79 -3.29
C ASN A 129 12.81 2.99 -4.73
N GLY A 130 12.49 4.16 -5.26
CA GLY A 130 13.49 5.19 -5.59
C GLY A 130 14.39 4.76 -6.76
N TRP A 131 13.81 4.61 -7.96
CA TRP A 131 14.40 4.49 -9.32
C TRP A 131 15.34 3.30 -9.60
#